data_AF-A0A929IXG6-F1
#
_entry.id   AF-A0A929IXG6-F1
#
_cell.length_a   1.000
_cell.length_b   1.000
_cell.length_c   1.000
_cell.angle_alpha   90.00
_cell.angle_beta   90.00
_cell.angle_gamma   90.00
#
_symmetry.space_group_name_H-M   'P 1'
#
loop_
_entity.id
_entity.type
_entity.pdbx_description
1 polymer ?
#
loop_
_entity_poly.entity_id
_entity_poly.type
_entity_poly.pdbx_seq_one_letter_code
_entity_poly.pdbx_strand_id
1 'polypeptide(L)'
;MYICSRIVDVIELVLKLIVTIITAVLRTVCELVSSILTVLEEVCEWVQEKVCKWLPWPLNKLCDWVSKLVCKVIEVAKEVWDWVCETIIEFIITVIERFVTVLVYI
;
A
#
# COMPACT_ATOMS: atom_id res chain seq x y z
N MET A 1 30.07 -1.52 33.42
CA MET A 1 29.25 -2.34 32.51
C MET A 1 27.74 -2.30 32.82
N TYR A 2 27.23 -1.33 33.61
CA TYR A 2 25.79 -1.17 33.89
C TYR A 2 25.18 0.03 33.13
N ILE A 3 26.02 1.00 32.75
CA ILE A 3 25.63 2.18 31.99
C ILE A 3 25.41 1.84 30.52
N CYS A 4 26.27 1.00 29.92
CA CYS A 4 26.12 0.54 28.54
C CYS A 4 24.83 -0.26 28.31
N SER A 5 24.47 -1.19 29.22
CA SER A 5 23.24 -1.97 29.08
C SER A 5 21.98 -1.09 29.16
N ARG A 6 21.95 -0.12 30.08
CA ARG A 6 20.85 0.85 30.19
C ARG A 6 20.69 1.72 28.94
N ILE A 7 21.80 2.14 28.32
CA ILE A 7 21.76 2.92 27.08
C ILE A 7 21.23 2.07 25.94
N VAL A 8 21.65 0.80 25.82
CA VAL A 8 21.15 -0.13 24.80
C VAL A 8 19.66 -0.40 24.97
N ASP A 9 19.17 -0.64 26.20
CA ASP A 9 17.73 -0.85 26.48
C ASP A 9 16.89 0.36 26.07
N VAL A 10 17.36 1.59 26.38
CA VAL A 10 16.67 2.83 25.99
C VAL A 10 16.64 2.99 24.47
N ILE A 11 17.75 2.69 23.78
CA ILE A 11 17.81 2.74 22.32
C ILE A 11 16.85 1.71 21.71
N GLU A 12 16.82 0.48 22.23
CA GLU A 12 15.92 -0.57 21.76
C GLU A 12 14.44 -0.15 21.90
N LEU A 13 14.09 0.45 23.05
CA LEU A 13 12.73 0.93 23.29
C LEU A 13 12.34 2.06 22.33
N VAL A 14 13.23 3.02 22.10
CA VAL A 14 13.01 4.12 21.15
C VAL A 14 12.86 3.57 19.72
N LEU A 15 13.70 2.62 19.31
CA LEU A 15 13.60 1.98 18.00
C LEU A 15 12.27 1.25 17.82
N LYS A 16 11.86 0.42 18.79
CA LYS A 16 10.56 -0.28 18.76
C LYS A 16 9.39 0.70 18.66
N LEU A 17 9.47 1.85 19.36
CA LEU A 17 8.44 2.88 19.29
C LEU A 17 8.37 3.52 17.89
N ILE A 18 9.51 3.96 17.36
CA ILE A 18 9.59 4.59 16.03
C ILE A 18 9.05 3.64 14.96
N VAL A 19 9.47 2.38 15.03
CA VAL A 19 8.99 1.31 14.14
C VAL A 19 7.49 1.14 14.21
N THR A 20 6.93 1.07 15.41
CA THR A 20 5.49 0.85 15.58
C THR A 20 4.70 1.99 14.94
N ILE A 21 5.19 3.23 15.11
CA ILE A 21 4.59 4.42 14.48
C ILE A 21 4.69 4.34 12.96
N ILE A 22 5.87 4.02 12.41
CA ILE A 22 6.07 3.91 10.95
C ILE A 22 5.17 2.82 10.37
N THR A 23 5.12 1.63 10.97
CA THR A 23 4.28 0.52 10.51
C THR A 23 2.79 0.88 10.57
N ALA A 24 2.34 1.57 11.61
CA ALA A 24 0.97 2.04 11.71
C ALA A 24 0.63 3.04 10.59
N VAL A 25 1.50 4.02 10.35
CA VAL A 25 1.31 5.01 9.27
C VAL A 25 1.23 4.31 7.91
N LEU A 26 2.13 3.35 7.65
CA LEU A 26 2.16 2.64 6.38
C LEU A 26 0.92 1.77 6.15
N ARG A 27 0.46 1.06 7.19
CA ARG A 27 -0.80 0.31 7.09
C ARG A 27 -1.98 1.21 6.76
N THR A 28 -2.09 2.35 7.43
CA THR A 28 -3.15 3.33 7.13
C THR A 28 -3.05 3.83 5.70
N VAL A 29 -1.86 4.17 5.21
CA VAL A 29 -1.66 4.61 3.82
C VAL A 29 -2.03 3.51 2.82
N CYS A 30 -1.62 2.27 3.10
CA CYS A 30 -1.94 1.11 2.30
C CYS A 30 -3.45 0.90 2.18
N GLU A 31 -4.15 0.87 3.32
CA GLU A 31 -5.61 0.72 3.36
C GLU A 31 -6.34 1.86 2.65
N LEU A 32 -5.89 3.10 2.81
CA LEU A 32 -6.50 4.26 2.17
C LEU A 32 -6.42 4.17 0.65
N VAL A 33 -5.25 3.82 0.11
CA VAL A 33 -5.07 3.73 -1.34
C VAL A 33 -5.76 2.48 -1.90
N SER A 34 -5.72 1.33 -1.22
CA SER A 34 -6.50 0.15 -1.65
C SER A 34 -8.00 0.43 -1.66
N SER A 35 -8.51 1.23 -0.71
CA SER A 35 -9.89 1.70 -0.69
C SER A 35 -10.20 2.60 -1.90
N ILE A 36 -9.33 3.56 -2.21
CA ILE A 36 -9.48 4.43 -3.40
C ILE A 36 -9.50 3.59 -4.68
N LEU A 37 -8.60 2.62 -4.82
CA LEU A 37 -8.54 1.75 -6.00
C LEU A 37 -9.80 0.90 -6.15
N THR A 38 -10.36 0.42 -5.04
CA THR A 38 -11.64 -0.31 -5.04
C THR A 38 -12.80 0.58 -5.50
N VAL A 39 -12.87 1.82 -5.00
CA VAL A 39 -13.88 2.79 -5.47
C VAL A 39 -13.72 3.07 -6.97
N LEU A 40 -12.48 3.16 -7.47
CA LEU A 40 -12.23 3.36 -8.89
C LEU A 40 -12.70 2.16 -9.74
N GLU A 41 -12.55 0.93 -9.26
CA GLU A 41 -13.10 -0.27 -9.92
C GLU A 41 -14.63 -0.19 -10.02
N GLU A 42 -15.31 0.15 -8.93
CA GLU A 42 -16.78 0.31 -8.91
C GLU A 42 -17.27 1.40 -9.86
N VAL A 43 -16.57 2.55 -9.90
CA VAL A 43 -16.86 3.64 -10.86
C VAL A 43 -16.68 3.13 -12.29
N CYS A 44 -15.69 2.30 -12.52
CA CYS A 44 -15.41 1.73 -13.82
C CYS A 44 -16.55 0.83 -14.31
N GLU A 45 -17.03 -0.07 -13.45
CA GLU A 45 -18.20 -0.91 -13.73
C GLU A 45 -19.45 -0.07 -13.97
N TRP A 46 -19.67 0.95 -13.13
CA TRP A 46 -20.81 1.85 -13.27
C TRP A 46 -20.81 2.59 -14.62
N VAL A 47 -19.64 3.08 -15.06
CA VAL A 47 -19.49 3.75 -16.36
C VAL A 47 -19.83 2.80 -17.50
N GLN A 48 -19.34 1.56 -17.46
CA GLN A 48 -19.68 0.55 -18.48
C GLN A 48 -21.18 0.29 -18.54
N GLU A 49 -21.81 0.11 -17.38
CA GLU A 49 -23.21 -0.26 -17.32
C GLU A 49 -24.18 0.88 -17.63
N LYS A 50 -23.89 2.09 -17.16
CA LYS A 50 -24.83 3.22 -17.23
C LYS A 50 -24.51 4.18 -18.35
N VAL A 51 -23.23 4.47 -18.58
CA VAL A 51 -22.82 5.48 -19.57
C VAL A 51 -22.66 4.81 -20.93
N CYS A 52 -21.83 3.78 -21.03
CA CYS A 52 -21.50 3.19 -22.33
C CYS A 52 -22.70 2.51 -22.99
N LYS A 53 -23.56 1.83 -22.21
CA LYS A 53 -24.81 1.22 -22.73
C LYS A 53 -25.87 2.25 -23.15
N TRP A 54 -25.88 3.45 -22.57
CA TRP A 54 -26.86 4.48 -22.89
C TRP A 54 -26.53 5.25 -24.18
N LEU A 55 -25.25 5.28 -24.56
CA LEU A 55 -24.81 6.01 -25.75
C LEU A 55 -25.31 5.38 -27.06
N PRO A 56 -25.68 6.19 -28.07
CA PRO A 56 -26.03 5.69 -29.39
C PRO A 56 -24.78 5.16 -30.13
N TRP A 57 -25.00 4.32 -31.14
CA TRP A 57 -23.92 3.88 -32.03
C TRP A 57 -23.40 5.08 -32.85
N PRO A 58 -22.07 5.24 -33.02
CA PRO A 58 -20.96 4.35 -32.61
C PRO A 58 -20.32 4.69 -31.26
N LEU A 59 -20.82 5.70 -30.55
CA LEU A 59 -20.21 6.21 -29.31
C LEU A 59 -20.21 5.16 -28.19
N ASN A 60 -21.19 4.27 -28.15
CA ASN A 60 -21.20 3.15 -27.21
C ASN A 60 -19.96 2.24 -27.34
N LYS A 61 -19.55 1.91 -28.57
CA LYS A 61 -18.38 1.06 -28.84
C LYS A 61 -17.08 1.73 -28.44
N LEU A 62 -16.97 3.04 -28.69
CA LEU A 62 -15.82 3.82 -28.25
C LEU A 62 -15.76 3.91 -26.72
N CYS A 63 -16.90 4.17 -26.07
CA CYS A 63 -17.00 4.18 -24.61
C CYS A 63 -16.60 2.83 -23.99
N ASP A 64 -17.14 1.71 -24.52
CA ASP A 64 -16.81 0.36 -24.07
C ASP A 64 -15.30 0.09 -24.17
N TRP A 65 -14.67 0.50 -25.28
CA TRP A 65 -13.24 0.30 -25.50
C TRP A 65 -12.39 1.12 -24.55
N VAL A 66 -12.67 2.42 -24.43
CA VAL A 66 -11.95 3.31 -23.50
C VAL A 66 -12.13 2.85 -22.06
N SER A 67 -13.36 2.53 -21.66
CA SER A 67 -13.65 2.10 -20.30
C SER A 67 -12.92 0.80 -19.97
N LYS A 68 -12.93 -0.21 -20.85
CA LYS A 68 -12.16 -1.45 -20.62
C LYS A 68 -10.67 -1.21 -20.42
N LEU A 69 -10.09 -0.30 -21.20
CA LEU A 69 -8.68 0.06 -21.03
C LEU A 69 -8.42 0.70 -19.66
N VAL A 70 -9.26 1.67 -19.27
CA VAL A 70 -9.14 2.35 -17.98
C VAL A 70 -9.30 1.37 -16.82
N CYS A 71 -10.31 0.48 -16.86
CA CYS A 71 -10.55 -0.48 -15.79
C CYS A 71 -9.38 -1.47 -15.65
N LYS A 72 -8.79 -1.90 -16.77
CA LYS A 72 -7.60 -2.75 -16.74
C LYS A 72 -6.38 -2.05 -16.13
N VAL A 73 -6.23 -0.74 -16.36
CA VAL A 73 -5.16 0.05 -15.73
C VAL A 73 -5.37 0.14 -14.22
N ILE A 74 -6.61 0.31 -13.77
CA ILE A 74 -6.96 0.35 -12.34
C ILE A 74 -6.66 -1.01 -11.68
N GLU A 75 -7.02 -2.11 -12.31
CA GLU A 75 -6.74 -3.48 -11.83
C GLU A 75 -5.22 -3.69 -11.66
N VAL A 76 -4.41 -3.35 -12.67
CA VAL A 76 -2.94 -3.43 -12.58
C VAL A 76 -2.40 -2.50 -11.49
N ALA A 77 -2.96 -1.30 -11.34
CA ALA A 77 -2.54 -0.37 -10.30
C ALA A 77 -2.80 -0.93 -8.89
N LYS A 78 -3.90 -1.67 -8.71
CA LYS A 78 -4.24 -2.37 -7.47
C LYS A 78 -3.24 -3.48 -7.15
N GLU A 79 -2.95 -4.35 -8.12
CA GLU A 79 -1.94 -5.39 -7.95
C GLU A 79 -0.56 -4.83 -7.58
N VAL A 80 -0.12 -3.78 -8.28
CA VAL A 80 1.16 -3.10 -7.98
C VAL A 80 1.12 -2.48 -6.59
N TRP A 81 0.01 -1.85 -6.22
CA TRP A 81 -0.12 -1.20 -4.92
C TRP A 81 -0.08 -2.20 -3.77
N ASP A 82 -0.82 -3.30 -3.87
CA ASP A 82 -0.84 -4.35 -2.86
C ASP A 82 0.57 -4.96 -2.70
N TRP A 83 1.28 -5.21 -3.81
CA TRP A 83 2.69 -5.65 -3.77
C TRP A 83 3.64 -4.64 -3.11
N VAL A 84 3.49 -3.34 -3.41
CA VAL A 84 4.29 -2.28 -2.79
C VAL A 84 4.06 -2.26 -1.28
N CYS A 85 2.81 -2.41 -0.84
CA CYS A 85 2.45 -2.41 0.57
C CYS A 85 3.06 -3.58 1.35
N GLU A 86 2.97 -4.80 0.81
CA GLU A 86 3.61 -5.97 1.42
C GLU A 86 5.14 -5.81 1.47
N THR A 87 5.76 -5.40 0.37
CA THR A 87 7.21 -5.25 0.25
C THR A 87 7.79 -4.24 1.24
N ILE A 88 7.12 -3.09 1.41
CA ILE A 88 7.58 -2.05 2.34
C ILE A 88 7.50 -2.55 3.80
N ILE A 89 6.44 -3.27 4.16
CA ILE A 89 6.26 -3.81 5.51
C ILE A 89 7.36 -4.83 5.82
N GLU A 90 7.65 -5.75 4.90
CA GLU A 90 8.71 -6.75 5.06
C GLU A 90 10.10 -6.11 5.17
N PHE A 91 10.37 -5.08 4.36
CA PHE A 91 11.64 -4.35 4.43
C PHE A 91 11.86 -3.74 5.82
N ILE A 92 10.83 -3.15 6.41
CA ILE A 92 10.91 -2.55 7.75
C ILE A 92 11.21 -3.61 8.80
N ILE A 93 10.50 -4.74 8.78
CA ILE A 93 10.73 -5.86 9.69
C ILE A 93 12.20 -6.33 9.60
N THR A 94 12.69 -6.53 8.38
CA THR A 94 14.07 -6.97 8.14
C THR A 94 15.11 -5.98 8.67
N VAL A 95 14.88 -4.68 8.43
CA VAL A 95 15.77 -3.62 8.92
C VAL A 95 15.84 -3.63 10.45
N ILE A 96 14.71 -3.84 11.13
CA ILE A 96 14.65 -3.91 12.60
C ILE A 96 15.44 -5.09 13.14
N GLU A 97 15.23 -6.29 12.60
CA GLU A 97 15.94 -7.49 13.03
C GLU A 97 17.46 -7.28 12.92
N ARG A 98 17.91 -6.62 11.84
CA ARG A 98 19.32 -6.30 11.63
C ARG A 98 19.84 -5.28 12.64
N PHE A 99 19.09 -4.22 12.94
CA PHE A 99 19.49 -3.22 13.92
C PHE A 99 19.54 -3.80 15.34
N VAL A 100 18.55 -4.58 15.75
CA VAL A 100 18.55 -5.27 17.06
C VAL A 100 19.75 -6.21 17.17
N THR A 101 20.06 -6.95 16.10
CA THR A 101 21.24 -7.81 16.07
C THR A 101 22.52 -6.98 16.27
N VAL A 102 22.70 -5.88 15.53
CA VAL A 102 23.90 -5.03 15.70
C VAL A 102 24.03 -4.47 17.13
N LEU A 103 22.92 -4.06 17.76
CA LEU A 103 22.93 -3.52 19.12
C LEU A 103 23.29 -4.55 20.20
N VAL A 104 22.89 -5.81 20.02
CA VAL A 104 23.19 -6.89 20.99
C VAL A 104 24.66 -7.31 20.90
N TYR A 105 25.29 -7.18 19.72
CA TYR A 105 26.67 -7.62 19.47
C TYR A 105 27.72 -6.50 19.60
N ILE A 106 27.30 -5.25 19.86
CA ILE A 106 28.16 -4.10 20.22
C ILE A 106 28.19 -3.93 21.74
#